data_AF-A0AAV1FTR4-F1
#
_entry.id   AF-A0AAV1FTR4-F1
#
_cell.length_a   1.000
_cell.length_b   1.000
_cell.length_c   1.000
_cell.angle_alpha   90.00
_cell.angle_beta   90.00
_cell.angle_gamma   90.00
#
_symmetry.space_group_name_H-M   'P 1'
#
loop_
_entity.id
_entity.type
_entity.pdbx_description
1 polymer ?
#
loop_
_entity_poly.entity_id
_entity_poly.type
_entity_poly.pdbx_seq_one_letter_code
_entity_poly.pdbx_strand_id
1 'polypeptide(L)'
;MSLYRNSAYTVTYPSGRVSLPVGSPLYIGVVVPGRDPSFVVVLDNCYASHSPSSHDPRQYPLIRNKCPVDSRRVFVTENGRSSHARFTAMLFLPDNSREIYLHCNLSLCDQRRSICVPFCARRRNRSVSNSDAMESLTIGPVVWEKSAE
;
A
#
# COMPACT_ATOMS: atom_id res chain seq x y z
N MET A 1 6.76 1.39 7.06
CA MET A 1 6.00 1.91 5.90
C MET A 1 6.06 3.42 5.94
N SER A 2 6.19 4.08 4.79
CA SER A 2 6.37 5.53 4.70
C SER A 2 5.59 6.11 3.51
N LEU A 3 5.14 7.36 3.67
CA LEU A 3 4.56 8.15 2.58
C LEU A 3 5.64 9.04 1.96
N TYR A 4 5.62 9.19 0.63
CA TYR A 4 6.60 9.96 -0.12
C TYR A 4 5.95 11.15 -0.82
N ARG A 5 6.72 12.23 -0.95
CA ARG A 5 6.31 13.46 -1.63
C ARG A 5 6.42 13.36 -3.15
N ASN A 6 7.19 12.41 -3.66
CA ASN A 6 7.51 12.29 -5.08
C ASN A 6 7.42 10.84 -5.59
N SER A 7 7.28 10.71 -6.91
CA SER A 7 7.25 9.43 -7.62
C SER A 7 8.59 8.68 -7.64
N ALA A 8 9.68 9.35 -7.29
CA ALA A 8 11.00 8.73 -7.14
C ALA A 8 11.17 7.98 -5.81
N TYR A 9 10.25 8.14 -4.85
CA TYR A 9 10.31 7.54 -3.53
C TYR A 9 11.61 7.88 -2.77
N THR A 10 12.04 9.14 -2.85
CA THR A 10 13.28 9.63 -2.21
C THR A 10 13.03 10.60 -1.06
N VAL A 11 11.91 11.33 -1.10
CA VAL A 11 11.58 12.33 -0.07
C VAL A 11 10.35 11.88 0.69
N THR A 12 10.51 11.57 1.99
CA THR A 12 9.40 11.13 2.85
C THR A 12 8.65 12.29 3.48
N TYR A 13 7.36 12.09 3.76
CA TYR A 13 6.65 12.92 4.72
C TYR A 13 7.15 12.63 6.15
N PRO A 14 7.12 13.62 7.05
CA PRO A 14 7.36 13.38 8.47
C PRO A 14 6.24 12.49 9.06
N SER A 15 6.52 11.87 10.19
CA SER A 15 5.50 11.12 10.94
C SER A 15 4.36 12.05 11.37
N GLY A 16 3.13 11.54 11.29
CA GLY A 16 1.91 12.25 11.69
C GLY A 16 0.97 12.54 10.52
N ARG A 17 0.22 13.64 10.64
CA ARG A 17 -0.79 14.05 9.66
C ARG A 17 -0.14 14.52 8.37
N VAL A 18 -0.55 13.94 7.25
CA VAL A 18 -0.15 14.37 5.90
C VAL A 18 -1.33 15.03 5.20
N SER A 19 -1.12 16.21 4.63
CA SER A 19 -2.11 16.93 3.84
C SER A 19 -1.69 16.99 2.38
N LEU A 20 -2.62 16.69 1.48
CA LEU A 20 -2.42 16.66 0.03
C LEU A 20 -3.53 17.44 -0.67
N PRO A 21 -3.25 18.12 -1.79
CA PRO A 21 -4.31 18.69 -2.62
C PRO A 21 -5.23 17.59 -3.18
N VAL A 22 -6.55 17.82 -3.21
CA VAL A 22 -7.53 16.93 -3.87
C VAL A 22 -7.05 16.52 -5.26
N GLY A 23 -7.13 15.21 -5.56
CA GLY A 23 -6.67 14.65 -6.84
C GLY A 23 -5.17 14.32 -6.90
N SER A 24 -4.39 14.68 -5.88
CA SER A 24 -2.97 14.32 -5.81
C SER A 24 -2.79 12.82 -5.58
N PRO A 25 -1.79 12.20 -6.24
CA PRO A 25 -1.44 10.81 -6.00
C PRO A 25 -0.76 10.64 -4.64
N LEU A 26 -0.99 9.49 -4.02
CA LEU A 26 -0.31 9.08 -2.81
C LEU A 26 0.81 8.09 -3.16
N TYR A 27 2.05 8.43 -2.82
CA TYR A 27 3.22 7.57 -3.04
C TYR A 27 3.54 6.80 -1.76
N ILE A 28 3.44 5.47 -1.79
CA ILE A 28 3.62 4.62 -0.61
C ILE A 28 4.80 3.69 -0.84
N GLY A 29 5.68 3.61 0.16
CA GLY A 29 6.79 2.65 0.15
C GLY A 29 6.91 1.90 1.47
N VAL A 30 7.29 0.64 1.35
CA VAL A 30 7.63 -0.26 2.44
C VAL A 30 9.08 -0.65 2.27
N VAL A 31 9.82 -0.63 3.38
CA VAL A 31 11.20 -1.11 3.45
C VAL A 31 11.26 -2.07 4.63
N VAL A 32 11.69 -3.30 4.38
CA VAL A 32 11.99 -4.25 5.44
C VAL A 32 13.51 -4.32 5.59
N PRO A 33 14.07 -3.85 6.72
CA PRO A 33 15.50 -4.01 6.97
C PRO A 33 15.79 -5.51 7.15
N GLY A 34 16.58 -6.07 6.24
CA GLY A 34 16.96 -7.49 6.25
C GLY A 34 18.47 -7.65 6.13
N ARG A 35 19.00 -8.74 6.72
CA ARG A 35 20.42 -9.13 6.56
C ARG A 35 20.65 -10.05 5.37
N ASP A 36 19.65 -10.84 4.98
CA ASP A 36 19.75 -11.78 3.86
C ASP A 36 19.05 -11.21 2.62
N PRO A 37 19.77 -10.96 1.51
CA PRO A 37 19.20 -10.41 0.29
C PRO A 37 18.28 -11.39 -0.46
N SER A 38 18.23 -12.66 -0.07
CA SER A 38 17.31 -13.65 -0.67
C SER A 38 15.85 -13.45 -0.25
N PHE A 39 15.61 -12.77 0.88
CA PHE A 39 14.26 -12.42 1.32
C PHE A 39 13.86 -11.07 0.77
N VAL A 40 12.76 -11.07 0.02
CA VAL A 40 12.15 -9.86 -0.54
C VAL A 40 10.77 -9.63 0.02
N VAL A 41 10.37 -8.37 0.08
CA VAL A 41 9.06 -7.99 0.62
C VAL A 41 7.98 -8.08 -0.45
N VAL A 42 6.85 -8.68 -0.08
CA VAL A 42 5.65 -8.77 -0.92
C VAL A 42 4.49 -8.09 -0.20
N LEU A 43 3.84 -7.14 -0.88
CA LEU A 43 2.56 -6.55 -0.45
C LEU A 43 1.46 -7.59 -0.68
N ASP A 44 0.82 -8.09 0.37
CA ASP A 44 -0.27 -9.07 0.25
C ASP A 44 -1.63 -8.40 0.10
N ASN A 45 -1.99 -7.57 1.07
CA ASN A 45 -3.24 -6.83 1.07
C ASN A 45 -3.00 -5.42 1.60
N CYS A 46 -3.35 -4.41 0.82
CA CYS A 46 -3.32 -3.02 1.25
C CYS A 46 -4.69 -2.39 1.06
N TYR A 47 -5.16 -1.63 2.03
CA TYR A 47 -6.45 -0.97 1.99
C TYR A 47 -6.40 0.35 2.74
N ALA A 48 -7.29 1.25 2.37
CA ALA A 48 -7.57 2.47 3.10
C ALA A 48 -8.79 2.28 4.02
N SER A 49 -8.83 2.98 5.14
CA SER A 49 -10.00 3.07 6.02
C SER A 49 -10.10 4.47 6.62
N HIS A 50 -11.20 4.75 7.34
CA HIS A 50 -11.38 6.00 8.08
C HIS A 50 -10.95 5.87 9.55
N SER A 51 -10.29 4.77 9.92
CA SER A 51 -9.93 4.46 11.30
C SER A 51 -8.46 4.05 11.40
N PRO A 52 -7.75 4.43 12.48
CA PRO A 52 -6.41 3.90 12.74
C PRO A 52 -6.41 2.39 12.99
N SER A 53 -7.57 1.78 13.30
CA SER A 53 -7.69 0.34 13.48
C SER A 53 -7.76 -0.39 12.14
N SER A 54 -6.88 -1.37 11.95
CA SER A 54 -6.89 -2.28 10.79
C SER A 54 -8.12 -3.19 10.72
N HIS A 55 -8.94 -3.24 11.78
CA HIS A 55 -10.15 -4.05 11.84
C HIS A 55 -11.42 -3.26 11.48
N ASP A 56 -11.30 -2.05 10.92
CA ASP A 56 -12.46 -1.29 10.44
C ASP A 56 -13.26 -2.13 9.41
N PRO A 57 -14.58 -2.30 9.58
CA PRO A 57 -15.41 -3.02 8.61
C PRO A 57 -15.52 -2.31 7.25
N ARG A 58 -15.31 -0.98 7.20
CA ARG A 58 -15.31 -0.18 5.97
C ARG A 58 -13.90 -0.01 5.44
N GLN A 59 -13.47 -0.99 4.65
CA GLN A 59 -12.18 -1.00 3.98
C GLN A 59 -12.33 -0.68 2.49
N TYR A 60 -11.44 0.18 1.99
CA TYR A 60 -11.30 0.52 0.57
C TYR A 60 -10.05 -0.18 0.02
N PRO A 61 -10.19 -1.35 -0.62
CA PRO A 61 -9.04 -2.17 -0.98
C PRO A 61 -8.27 -1.58 -2.16
N LEU A 62 -6.94 -1.48 -2.02
CA LEU A 62 -6.02 -0.97 -3.04
C LEU A 62 -5.23 -2.12 -3.69
N ILE A 63 -4.71 -3.01 -2.85
CA ILE A 63 -4.03 -4.23 -3.26
C ILE A 63 -4.75 -5.39 -2.55
N ARG A 64 -5.11 -6.42 -3.30
CA ARG A 64 -5.71 -7.64 -2.76
C ARG A 64 -5.06 -8.85 -3.40
N ASN A 65 -4.66 -9.82 -2.59
CA ASN A 65 -3.95 -11.02 -3.04
C ASN A 65 -2.76 -10.64 -3.94
N LYS A 66 -1.93 -9.70 -3.47
CA LYS A 66 -0.69 -9.22 -4.09
C LYS A 66 -0.85 -8.38 -5.36
N CYS A 67 -2.08 -8.15 -5.81
CA CYS A 67 -2.38 -7.44 -7.04
C CYS A 67 -3.22 -6.17 -6.83
N PRO A 68 -3.04 -5.13 -7.66
CA PRO A 68 -3.87 -3.93 -7.60
C PRO A 68 -5.33 -4.29 -7.90
N VAL A 69 -6.25 -3.78 -7.09
CA VAL A 69 -7.70 -4.00 -7.27
C VAL A 69 -8.21 -3.28 -8.51
N ASP A 70 -7.73 -2.05 -8.73
CA ASP A 70 -8.05 -1.23 -9.89
C ASP A 70 -6.75 -0.64 -10.46
N SER A 71 -6.31 -1.19 -11.60
CA SER A 71 -5.10 -0.73 -12.30
C SER A 71 -5.15 0.71 -12.81
N ARG A 72 -6.33 1.35 -12.83
CA ARG A 72 -6.46 2.78 -13.19
C ARG A 72 -6.18 3.70 -12.02
N ARG A 73 -6.32 3.20 -10.79
CA ARG A 73 -6.15 3.96 -9.55
C ARG A 73 -4.90 3.57 -8.78
N VAL A 74 -4.46 2.32 -8.89
CA VAL A 74 -3.32 1.78 -8.16
C VAL A 74 -2.26 1.30 -9.13
N PHE A 75 -1.08 1.89 -9.05
CA PHE A 75 0.09 1.53 -9.85
C PHE A 75 1.19 0.96 -8.96
N VAL A 76 1.51 -0.32 -9.13
CA VAL A 76 2.55 -0.99 -8.35
C VAL A 76 3.89 -0.86 -9.08
N THR A 77 4.79 -0.06 -8.53
CA THR A 77 6.12 0.19 -9.09
C THR A 77 7.09 -0.94 -8.77
N GLU A 78 7.01 -1.49 -7.56
CA GLU A 78 7.92 -2.55 -7.08
C GLU A 78 7.20 -3.45 -6.08
N ASN A 79 7.21 -4.77 -6.30
CA ASN A 79 6.65 -5.76 -5.37
C ASN A 79 7.33 -7.12 -5.56
N GLY A 80 7.88 -7.72 -4.50
CA GLY A 80 8.55 -9.04 -4.55
C GLY A 80 9.88 -9.06 -5.30
N ARG A 81 10.54 -7.90 -5.46
CA ARG A 81 11.83 -7.78 -6.19
C ARG A 81 13.02 -7.51 -5.29
N SER A 82 12.82 -6.77 -4.20
CA SER A 82 13.87 -6.40 -3.26
C SER A 82 13.30 -6.31 -1.84
N SER A 83 14.10 -5.81 -0.89
CA SER A 83 13.62 -5.41 0.44
C SER A 83 12.68 -4.19 0.42
N HIS A 84 12.44 -3.61 -0.75
CA HIS A 84 11.53 -2.51 -0.99
C HIS A 84 10.27 -2.98 -1.74
N ALA A 85 9.12 -2.43 -1.35
CA ALA A 85 7.91 -2.47 -2.15
C ALA A 85 7.32 -1.06 -2.24
N ARG A 86 6.84 -0.69 -3.43
CA ARG A 86 6.42 0.66 -3.77
C ARG A 86 5.18 0.62 -4.66
N PHE A 87 4.20 1.43 -4.31
CA PHE A 87 3.03 1.65 -5.16
C PHE A 87 2.54 3.08 -5.04
N THR A 88 1.75 3.49 -6.03
CA THR A 88 1.07 4.78 -6.10
C THR A 88 -0.42 4.52 -6.09
N ALA A 89 -1.17 5.30 -5.32
CA ALA A 89 -2.63 5.21 -5.27
C ALA A 89 -3.27 6.58 -5.52
N MET A 90 -4.23 6.63 -6.44
CA MET A 90 -5.17 7.74 -6.60
C MET A 90 -6.44 7.41 -5.84
N LEU A 91 -6.58 8.02 -4.66
CA LEU A 91 -7.74 7.87 -3.81
C LEU A 91 -8.74 8.98 -4.14
N PHE A 92 -9.90 8.58 -4.65
CA PHE A 92 -11.08 9.43 -4.76
C PHE A 92 -12.10 8.89 -3.78
N LEU A 93 -12.11 9.42 -2.55
CA LEU A 93 -13.14 9.05 -1.60
C LEU A 93 -14.39 9.92 -1.83
N PRO A 94 -15.58 9.32 -1.89
CA PRO A 94 -16.84 10.04 -2.11
C PRO A 94 -17.26 10.92 -0.91
N ASP A 95 -16.70 10.70 0.28
CA ASP A 95 -16.97 11.53 1.46
C ASP A 95 -16.00 12.72 1.52
N ASN A 96 -16.56 13.92 1.38
CA ASN A 96 -15.92 15.23 1.12
C ASN A 96 -14.85 15.73 2.12
N SER A 97 -14.52 15.00 3.19
CA SER A 97 -13.42 15.33 4.11
C SER A 97 -13.31 14.29 5.23
N ARG A 98 -12.57 13.20 5.01
CA ARG A 98 -12.21 12.30 6.12
C ARG A 98 -10.76 11.89 6.04
N GLU A 99 -10.14 11.89 7.20
CA GLU A 99 -8.82 11.35 7.46
C GLU A 99 -8.76 9.89 7.04
N ILE A 100 -7.83 9.56 6.16
CA ILE A 100 -7.60 8.21 5.69
C ILE A 100 -6.40 7.60 6.41
N TYR A 101 -6.56 6.36 6.83
CA TYR A 101 -5.47 5.50 7.28
C TYR A 101 -5.23 4.43 6.22
N LEU A 102 -3.97 4.17 5.94
CA LEU A 102 -3.53 3.10 5.05
C LEU A 102 -3.01 1.94 5.87
N HIS A 103 -3.48 0.75 5.56
CA HIS A 103 -3.07 -0.50 6.19
C HIS A 103 -2.50 -1.42 5.12
N CYS A 104 -1.38 -2.09 5.43
CA CYS A 104 -0.75 -3.06 4.54
C CYS A 104 -0.31 -4.31 5.31
N ASN A 105 -0.77 -5.46 4.86
CA ASN A 105 -0.27 -6.78 5.23
C ASN A 105 0.83 -7.18 4.26
N LEU A 106 1.91 -7.74 4.79
CA LEU A 106 3.12 -8.05 4.05
C LEU A 106 3.54 -9.49 4.31
N SER A 107 4.32 -10.05 3.39
CA SER A 107 5.04 -11.30 3.60
C SER A 107 6.49 -11.17 3.12
N LEU A 108 7.36 -11.98 3.70
CA LEU A 108 8.73 -12.18 3.22
C LEU A 108 8.75 -13.41 2.33
N CYS A 109 9.28 -13.24 1.12
CA CYS A 109 9.40 -14.31 0.15
C CYS A 109 10.88 -14.64 -0.09
N ASP A 110 11.24 -15.92 0.04
CA ASP A 110 12.56 -16.43 -0.32
C ASP A 110 12.63 -16.67 -1.83
N GLN A 111 13.39 -15.82 -2.52
CA GLN A 111 13.57 -15.88 -3.98
C GLN A 111 14.29 -17.15 -4.45
N ARG A 112 14.98 -17.87 -3.57
CA ARG A 112 15.66 -19.14 -3.91
C ARG A 112 14.67 -20.30 -4.02
N ARG A 113 13.52 -20.20 -3.35
CA ARG A 113 12.53 -21.28 -3.23
C ARG A 113 11.30 -21.08 -4.11
N SER A 114 10.95 -19.83 -4.40
CA SER A 114 9.69 -19.51 -5.07
C SER A 114 9.75 -18.23 -5.89
N ILE A 115 8.79 -18.09 -6.82
CA ILE A 115 8.62 -16.87 -7.61
C ILE A 115 7.90 -15.83 -6.74
N CYS A 116 8.62 -14.79 -6.32
CA CYS A 116 8.12 -13.76 -5.41
C CYS A 116 7.35 -12.63 -6.08
N VAL A 117 7.64 -12.35 -7.36
CA VAL A 117 6.96 -11.29 -8.11
C VAL A 117 5.55 -11.76 -8.47
N PRO A 118 4.50 -11.08 -7.99
CA PRO A 118 3.13 -11.52 -8.22
C PRO A 118 2.73 -11.37 -9.69
N PHE A 119 2.03 -12.38 -10.21
CA PHE A 119 1.45 -12.35 -11.55
C PHE A 119 0.00 -11.89 -11.50
N CYS A 120 -0.25 -10.67 -11.97
CA CYS A 120 -1.58 -10.04 -11.97
C CYS A 120 -2.23 -10.15 -13.33
N ALA A 121 -2.89 -11.28 -13.61
CA ALA A 121 -3.75 -11.42 -14.78
C ALA A 121 -5.07 -10.63 -14.60
N ARG A 122 -5.68 -10.17 -15.70
CA ARG A 122 -6.99 -9.49 -15.67
C ARG A 122 -8.14 -10.36 -15.17
N ARG A 123 -7.96 -11.69 -15.07
CA ARG A 123 -8.96 -12.58 -14.46
C ARG A 123 -8.81 -12.55 -12.94
N ARG A 124 -9.93 -12.33 -12.25
CA ARG A 124 -10.05 -12.40 -10.80
C ARG A 124 -9.60 -13.79 -10.31
N ASN A 125 -8.38 -13.88 -9.77
CA ASN A 125 -7.92 -15.10 -9.12
C ASN A 125 -8.87 -15.47 -7.96
N ARG A 126 -9.18 -16.76 -7.82
CA ARG A 126 -9.90 -17.29 -6.65
C ARG A 126 -9.01 -17.08 -5.42
N SER A 127 -9.56 -16.53 -4.35
CA SER A 127 -8.82 -16.31 -3.10
C SER A 127 -8.43 -17.65 -2.50
N VAL A 128 -7.13 -17.86 -2.26
CA VAL A 128 -6.66 -18.82 -1.27
C VAL A 128 -6.34 -17.99 -0.03
N SER A 129 -7.28 -17.96 0.92
CA SER A 129 -7.07 -17.34 2.22
C SER A 129 -6.24 -18.30 3.05
N ASN A 130 -4.92 -18.28 2.89
CA ASN A 130 -4.02 -18.99 3.79
C ASN A 130 -2.77 -18.15 4.02
N SER A 131 -2.80 -17.42 5.13
CA SER A 131 -1.63 -16.84 5.78
C SER A 131 -2.13 -16.28 7.11
N ASP A 132 -1.64 -16.83 8.22
CA ASP A 132 -1.77 -16.23 9.54
C ASP A 132 -1.45 -14.74 9.43
N ALA A 133 -2.39 -13.89 9.83
CA ALA A 133 -2.29 -12.46 9.61
C ALA A 133 -1.12 -11.90 10.42
N MET A 134 0.00 -11.62 9.75
CA MET A 134 1.04 -10.77 10.29
C MET A 134 0.43 -9.40 10.64
N GLU A 135 0.93 -8.76 11.70
CA GLU A 135 0.45 -7.45 12.14
C GLU A 135 0.50 -6.45 10.97
N SER A 136 -0.65 -5.86 10.67
CA SER A 136 -0.81 -4.94 9.54
C SER A 136 -0.07 -3.63 9.83
N LEU A 137 0.84 -3.22 8.94
CA LEU A 137 1.46 -1.91 9.07
C LEU A 137 0.42 -0.83 8.76
N THR A 138 0.31 0.17 9.63
CA THR A 138 -0.63 1.29 9.45
C THR A 138 0.12 2.62 9.35
N ILE A 139 -0.31 3.50 8.44
CA ILE A 139 0.19 4.89 8.32
C ILE A 139 -0.97 5.86 8.07
N GLY A 140 -0.88 7.04 8.65
CA GLY A 140 -1.89 8.08 8.54
C GLY A 140 -1.94 8.94 9.81
N PRO A 141 -2.88 9.89 9.89
CA PRO A 141 -3.91 10.15 8.88
C PRO A 141 -3.39 10.92 7.66
N VAL A 142 -4.00 10.65 6.49
CA VAL A 142 -3.84 11.44 5.27
C VAL A 142 -5.15 12.20 5.00
N VAL A 143 -5.07 13.50 4.79
CA VAL A 143 -6.20 14.36 4.44
C VAL A 143 -6.00 14.95 3.05
N TRP A 144 -7.10 15.07 2.31
CA TRP A 144 -7.12 15.82 1.06
C TRP A 144 -7.77 17.17 1.31
N GLU A 145 -7.00 18.24 1.15
CA GLU A 145 -7.48 19.61 1.24
C GLU A 145 -7.85 20.10 -0.16
N LYS A 146 -9.00 20.79 -0.24
CA LYS A 146 -9.31 21.58 -1.43
C LYS A 146 -8.27 22.70 -1.49
N SER A 147 -7.67 22.91 -2.65
CA SER A 147 -6.85 24.10 -2.89
C SER A 147 -7.67 25.33 -2.50
N ALA A 148 -7.15 26.16 -1.61
CA ALA A 148 -7.71 27.48 -1.35
C ALA A 148 -7.57 28.28 -2.65
N GLU A 149 -8.71 28.58 -3.28
CA GLU A 149 -8.80 29.59 -4.34
C GLU A 149 -8.43 30.98 -3.81
#